data_AF-A0A849N8N6-F1
#
_entry.id   AF-A0A849N8N6-F1
#
_cell.length_a   1.000
_cell.length_b   1.000
_cell.length_c   1.000
_cell.angle_alpha   90.00
_cell.angle_beta   90.00
_cell.angle_gamma   90.00
#
_symmetry.space_group_name_H-M   'P 1'
#
loop_
_entity.id
_entity.type
_entity.pdbx_description
1 polymer ?
#
loop_
_entity_poly.entity_id
_entity_poly.type
_entity_poly.pdbx_seq_one_letter_code
_entity_poly.pdbx_strand_id
1 'polypeptide(L)'
;MGQAKRRREEGVRVVYHHTSTLRTNLLWMSGVIQVEGQSEGVIHPDLGEILTDATLRRPMRDFPPLVWFTRQIVVPRCLQQSTMMLRDKGTGEVRAIEAPHGAANAIALNRVALGFPVSSIPVVPWQQHLGYSTAEGRDLNESARAAGDDPNDWWVAEAPVDLLQMSEIWISPSIANPKLKRSDPYLLDVRRMVTLCRTVPGSFIPPSWMTEAQAARLGARAGSPVVQFRGGLVRD
;
A
#
# COMPACT_ATOMS: atom_id res chain seq x y z
N MET A 1 -34.92 22.47 2.28
CA MET A 1 -33.49 22.14 2.09
C MET A 1 -33.36 20.63 1.93
N GLY A 2 -33.08 20.17 0.70
CA GLY A 2 -33.51 18.86 0.21
C GLY A 2 -32.53 17.69 0.38
N GLN A 3 -33.09 16.48 0.32
CA GLN A 3 -32.40 15.17 0.34
C GLN A 3 -31.24 15.06 -0.66
N ALA A 4 -31.20 15.88 -1.71
CA ALA A 4 -30.09 15.97 -2.66
C ALA A 4 -28.78 16.51 -2.04
N LYS A 5 -28.85 17.41 -1.04
CA LYS A 5 -27.66 17.88 -0.31
C LYS A 5 -27.18 16.84 0.69
N ARG A 6 -28.10 16.12 1.35
CA ARG A 6 -27.78 14.93 2.17
C ARG A 6 -27.15 13.81 1.35
N ARG A 7 -27.67 13.47 0.16
CA ARG A 7 -27.03 12.51 -0.77
C ARG A 7 -25.66 12.96 -1.30
N ARG A 8 -25.37 14.27 -1.29
CA ARG A 8 -24.08 14.86 -1.69
C ARG A 8 -23.08 14.89 -0.53
N GLU A 9 -23.55 15.07 0.71
CA GLU A 9 -22.78 15.00 1.97
C GLU A 9 -22.56 13.55 2.43
N GLU A 10 -23.49 12.65 2.11
CA GLU A 10 -23.36 11.19 2.06
C GLU A 10 -22.78 10.73 0.71
N GLY A 11 -22.17 11.64 -0.05
CA GLY A 11 -21.35 11.29 -1.19
C GLY A 11 -20.43 10.16 -0.78
N VAL A 12 -20.40 9.10 -1.59
CA VAL A 12 -19.71 7.84 -1.32
C VAL A 12 -18.42 8.11 -0.55
N ARG A 13 -18.43 7.87 0.77
CA ARG A 13 -17.28 8.18 1.61
C ARG A 13 -16.16 7.26 1.17
N VAL A 14 -15.06 7.82 0.69
CA VAL A 14 -13.89 7.05 0.25
C VAL A 14 -12.86 7.05 1.36
N VAL A 15 -12.28 5.89 1.62
CA VAL A 15 -11.11 5.70 2.48
C VAL A 15 -9.95 5.16 1.66
N TYR A 16 -8.74 5.52 2.04
CA TYR A 16 -7.54 5.30 1.26
C TYR A 16 -6.58 4.37 1.98
N HIS A 17 -6.18 3.30 1.31
CA HIS A 17 -5.04 2.49 1.70
C HIS A 17 -3.77 3.05 1.07
N HIS A 18 -2.80 3.45 1.90
CA HIS A 18 -1.53 4.02 1.45
C HIS A 18 -0.45 2.95 1.36
N THR A 19 0.17 2.85 0.19
CA THR A 19 1.21 1.86 -0.12
C THR A 19 2.31 2.46 -1.02
N SER A 20 3.32 1.68 -1.39
CA SER A 20 4.38 2.05 -2.33
C SER A 20 4.26 1.26 -3.62
N THR A 21 4.76 1.76 -4.75
CA THR A 21 4.73 1.01 -6.03
C THR A 21 5.28 -0.39 -5.91
N LEU A 22 6.37 -0.56 -5.16
CA LEU A 22 6.98 -1.87 -4.92
C LEU A 22 5.96 -2.85 -4.34
N ARG A 23 5.27 -2.45 -3.27
CA ARG A 23 4.23 -3.27 -2.62
C ARG A 23 2.96 -3.37 -3.46
N THR A 24 2.68 -2.36 -4.28
CA THR A 24 1.46 -2.35 -5.10
C THR A 24 1.46 -3.47 -6.13
N ASN A 25 2.61 -3.84 -6.71
CA ASN A 25 2.67 -4.98 -7.63
C ASN A 25 2.33 -6.30 -6.94
N LEU A 26 2.75 -6.45 -5.68
CA LEU A 26 2.41 -7.63 -4.88
C LEU A 26 0.90 -7.70 -4.62
N LEU A 27 0.30 -6.54 -4.32
CA LEU A 27 -1.16 -6.42 -4.18
C LEU A 27 -1.86 -6.81 -5.49
N TRP A 28 -1.39 -6.32 -6.65
CA TRP A 28 -1.99 -6.69 -7.94
C TRP A 28 -1.98 -8.19 -8.19
N MET A 29 -0.87 -8.85 -7.84
CA MET A 29 -0.71 -10.29 -8.00
C MET A 29 -1.56 -11.11 -7.04
N SER A 30 -1.64 -10.71 -5.76
CA SER A 30 -2.52 -11.37 -4.78
C SER A 30 -4.01 -11.09 -5.06
N GLY A 31 -4.30 -9.98 -5.73
CA GLY A 31 -5.64 -9.47 -5.97
C GLY A 31 -6.32 -8.92 -4.72
N VAL A 32 -5.66 -8.87 -3.56
CA VAL A 32 -6.23 -8.41 -2.29
C VAL A 32 -5.20 -7.62 -1.47
N ILE A 33 -5.69 -6.69 -0.65
CA ILE A 33 -4.93 -6.12 0.46
C ILE A 33 -5.06 -7.07 1.64
N GLN A 34 -3.98 -7.77 1.96
CA GLN A 34 -3.93 -8.66 3.13
C GLN A 34 -3.85 -7.88 4.44
N VAL A 35 -4.33 -8.48 5.52
CA VAL A 35 -4.10 -7.98 6.88
C VAL A 35 -2.60 -7.96 7.19
N GLU A 36 -2.17 -7.01 8.03
CA GLU A 36 -0.75 -6.87 8.36
C GLU A 36 -0.16 -8.17 8.95
N GLY A 37 1.01 -8.60 8.46
CA GLY A 37 1.65 -9.83 8.94
C GLY A 37 1.14 -11.15 8.33
N GLN A 38 0.11 -11.14 7.47
CA GLN A 38 -0.35 -12.32 6.71
C GLN A 38 -0.08 -12.25 5.20
N SER A 39 0.82 -11.36 4.78
CA SER A 39 1.22 -11.30 3.36
C SER A 39 2.15 -12.46 3.05
N GLU A 40 1.79 -13.32 2.09
CA GLU A 40 2.73 -14.29 1.53
C GLU A 40 3.85 -13.56 0.77
N GLY A 41 5.08 -14.05 0.89
CA GLY A 41 6.22 -13.51 0.16
C GLY A 41 6.06 -13.73 -1.34
N VAL A 42 6.55 -12.78 -2.14
CA VAL A 42 6.49 -12.86 -3.61
C VAL A 42 7.90 -12.93 -4.15
N ILE A 43 8.15 -13.80 -5.13
CA ILE A 43 9.48 -14.12 -5.64
C ILE A 43 9.98 -13.07 -6.64
N HIS A 44 11.14 -12.46 -6.36
CA HIS A 44 11.94 -11.62 -7.26
C HIS A 44 12.96 -12.45 -8.07
N PRO A 45 13.21 -12.11 -9.36
CA PRO A 45 14.09 -12.88 -10.25
C PRO A 45 15.53 -13.06 -9.77
N ASP A 46 16.11 -11.97 -9.26
CA ASP A 46 17.53 -11.92 -8.88
C ASP A 46 17.73 -11.88 -7.36
N LEU A 47 16.65 -11.72 -6.60
CA LEU A 47 16.70 -11.53 -5.13
C LEU A 47 16.00 -12.66 -4.36
N GLY A 48 15.31 -13.58 -5.04
CA GLY A 48 14.52 -14.64 -4.39
C GLY A 48 13.23 -14.10 -3.80
N GLU A 49 12.63 -14.81 -2.84
CA GLU A 49 11.43 -14.38 -2.13
C GLU A 49 11.63 -13.00 -1.49
N ILE A 50 10.89 -12.00 -1.97
CA ILE A 50 10.79 -10.70 -1.32
C ILE A 50 9.84 -10.89 -0.14
N LEU A 51 10.42 -11.22 1.00
CA LEU A 51 9.77 -11.01 2.28
C LEU A 51 9.77 -9.50 2.54
N THR A 52 8.59 -8.91 2.63
CA THR A 52 8.47 -7.53 3.10
C THR A 52 8.94 -7.46 4.55
N ASP A 53 9.58 -6.36 4.94
CA ASP A 53 10.00 -6.08 6.32
C ASP A 53 8.79 -5.75 7.24
N ALA A 54 7.65 -6.40 7.01
CA ALA A 54 6.51 -6.42 7.92
C ALA A 54 6.92 -6.97 9.29
N THR A 55 8.07 -7.65 9.40
CA THR A 55 8.77 -7.96 10.66
C THR A 55 9.00 -6.74 11.56
N LEU A 56 9.14 -5.53 11.00
CA LEU A 56 9.28 -4.28 11.78
C LEU A 56 7.93 -3.63 12.15
N ARG A 57 6.84 -3.98 11.45
CA ARG A 57 5.46 -3.68 11.89
C ARG A 57 4.93 -4.90 12.61
N ARG A 58 5.42 -5.09 13.83
CA ARG A 58 4.96 -6.18 14.71
C ARG A 58 3.44 -6.35 14.57
N PRO A 59 2.91 -7.57 14.35
CA PRO A 59 1.49 -7.79 14.55
C PRO A 59 1.15 -7.31 15.96
N MET A 60 0.12 -6.48 16.06
CA MET A 60 -0.35 -5.97 17.34
C MET A 60 -0.66 -7.17 18.23
N ARG A 61 -0.22 -7.10 19.49
CA ARG A 61 -0.35 -8.19 20.45
C ARG A 61 -1.71 -8.17 21.12
N ASP A 62 -2.24 -6.97 21.31
CA ASP A 62 -3.46 -6.76 22.08
C ASP A 62 -4.74 -6.97 21.24
N PHE A 63 -4.64 -7.04 19.91
CA PHE A 63 -5.77 -7.21 19.00
C PHE A 63 -5.37 -7.84 17.66
N PRO A 64 -6.34 -8.39 16.88
CA PRO A 64 -6.04 -9.07 15.63
C PRO A 64 -5.34 -8.18 14.59
N PRO A 65 -4.63 -8.77 13.60
CA PRO A 65 -4.13 -8.04 12.45
C PRO A 65 -5.19 -7.26 11.68
N LEU A 66 -4.84 -6.07 11.21
CA LEU A 66 -5.76 -5.16 10.53
C LEU A 66 -5.24 -4.73 9.15
N VAL A 67 -6.16 -4.31 8.29
CA VAL A 67 -5.88 -3.46 7.13
C VAL A 67 -6.20 -2.03 7.50
N TRP A 68 -5.25 -1.12 7.32
CA TRP A 68 -5.40 0.29 7.68
C TRP A 68 -5.79 1.16 6.49
N PHE A 69 -6.68 2.11 6.77
CA PHE A 69 -7.13 3.15 5.84
C PHE A 69 -7.22 4.50 6.54
N THR A 70 -7.17 5.58 5.76
CA THR A 70 -7.43 6.94 6.23
C THR A 70 -8.35 7.67 5.26
N ARG A 71 -9.09 8.68 5.73
CA ARG A 71 -9.84 9.59 4.85
C ARG A 71 -8.94 10.55 4.07
N GLN A 72 -7.67 10.66 4.45
CA GLN A 72 -6.73 11.60 3.84
C GLN A 72 -6.05 11.00 2.61
N ILE A 73 -6.00 11.78 1.54
CA ILE A 73 -5.22 11.46 0.33
C ILE A 73 -3.73 11.71 0.55
N VAL A 74 -3.36 12.50 1.57
CA VAL A 74 -1.96 12.67 1.96
C VAL A 74 -1.53 11.47 2.81
N VAL A 75 -0.28 11.04 2.63
CA VAL A 75 0.30 9.95 3.43
C VAL A 75 0.36 10.37 4.90
N PRO A 76 -0.21 9.59 5.83
CA PRO A 76 -0.09 9.86 7.26
C PRO A 76 1.37 10.08 7.68
N ARG A 77 1.62 11.09 8.50
CA ARG A 77 2.96 11.51 8.93
C ARG A 77 3.70 10.40 9.67
N CYS A 78 2.98 9.58 10.45
CA CYS A 78 3.52 8.41 11.12
C CYS A 78 4.06 7.34 10.16
N LEU A 79 3.65 7.36 8.89
CA LEU A 79 4.14 6.46 7.83
C LEU A 79 5.25 7.09 6.96
N GLN A 80 5.60 8.35 7.21
CA GLN A 80 6.71 9.04 6.56
C GLN A 80 7.99 8.70 7.33
N GLN A 81 8.65 7.59 6.96
CA GLN A 81 9.96 7.27 7.51
C GLN A 81 10.99 8.29 7.00
N SER A 82 11.67 8.99 7.93
CA SER A 82 12.81 9.87 7.65
C SER A 82 14.16 9.14 7.73
N THR A 83 14.18 7.97 8.37
CA THR A 83 15.41 7.22 8.68
C THR A 83 15.40 5.90 7.95
N MET A 84 16.46 5.63 7.20
CA MET A 84 16.68 4.35 6.55
C MET A 84 17.35 3.39 7.54
N MET A 85 16.92 2.13 7.58
CA MET A 85 17.62 1.08 8.30
C MET A 85 18.31 0.19 7.27
N LEU A 86 19.64 0.12 7.29
CA LEU A 86 20.41 -0.80 6.46
C LEU A 86 20.87 -1.97 7.31
N ARG A 87 20.66 -3.19 6.82
CA ARG A 87 21.23 -4.39 7.44
C ARG A 87 22.43 -4.86 6.63
N ASP A 88 23.59 -4.92 7.26
CA ASP A 88 24.79 -5.47 6.64
C ASP A 88 24.61 -6.98 6.39
N LYS A 89 24.91 -7.45 5.17
CA LYS A 89 24.70 -8.85 4.77
C LYS A 89 25.75 -9.82 5.34
N GLY A 90 26.93 -9.33 5.71
CA GLY A 90 28.01 -10.15 6.26
C GLY A 90 27.95 -10.23 7.79
N THR A 91 27.68 -9.10 8.45
CA THR A 91 27.67 -9.00 9.92
C THR A 91 26.27 -9.08 10.53
N GLY A 92 25.22 -8.83 9.74
CA GLY A 92 23.85 -8.79 10.22
C GLY A 92 23.50 -7.53 11.02
N GLU A 93 24.44 -6.60 11.21
CA GLU A 93 24.22 -5.33 11.94
C GLU A 93 23.19 -4.46 11.23
N VAL A 94 22.28 -3.87 12.00
CA VAL A 94 21.32 -2.87 11.51
C VAL A 94 21.85 -1.48 11.84
N ARG A 95 22.08 -0.66 10.82
CA ARG A 95 22.52 0.74 10.94
C ARG A 95 21.43 1.69 10.46
N ALA A 96 21.12 2.68 11.29
CA ALA A 96 20.28 3.79 10.89
C ALA A 96 21.12 4.77 10.05
N ILE A 97 20.64 5.10 8.86
CA ILE A 97 21.12 6.24 8.08
C ILE A 97 20.03 7.29 8.13
N GLU A 98 20.34 8.43 8.73
CA GLU A 98 19.51 9.62 8.59
C GLU A 98 19.56 10.08 7.14
N ALA A 99 18.44 9.92 6.44
CA ALA A 99 18.30 10.45 5.10
C ALA A 99 17.78 11.89 5.23
N PRO A 100 18.28 12.85 4.43
CA PRO A 100 17.64 14.15 4.30
C PRO A 100 16.14 13.97 4.02
N HIS A 101 15.26 14.81 4.57
CA HIS A 101 13.80 14.68 4.43
C HIS A 101 13.32 14.50 2.96
N GLY A 102 14.08 14.95 1.96
CA GLY A 102 13.83 14.67 0.54
C GLY A 102 14.26 13.29 0.04
N ALA A 103 15.36 12.73 0.58
CA ALA A 103 15.89 11.43 0.21
C ALA A 103 15.11 10.27 0.84
N ALA A 104 14.58 10.44 2.05
CA ALA A 104 13.71 9.44 2.69
C ALA A 104 12.39 9.26 1.92
N ASN A 105 11.84 10.37 1.41
CA ASN A 105 10.73 10.36 0.45
C ASN A 105 11.10 9.74 -0.90
N ALA A 106 12.35 9.94 -1.35
CA ALA A 106 12.84 9.35 -2.58
C ALA A 106 13.01 7.83 -2.52
N ILE A 107 13.25 7.28 -1.33
CA ILE A 107 13.44 5.84 -1.09
C ILE A 107 12.11 5.14 -0.79
N ALA A 108 11.12 5.90 -0.30
CA ALA A 108 9.71 5.49 -0.25
C ALA A 108 9.02 5.52 -1.64
N LEU A 109 9.71 5.00 -2.66
CA LEU A 109 9.40 5.06 -4.09
C LEU A 109 7.89 4.96 -4.38
N ASN A 110 7.40 6.04 -5.02
CA ASN A 110 6.06 6.24 -5.59
C ASN A 110 4.94 5.78 -4.65
N ARG A 111 4.58 6.66 -3.72
CA ARG A 111 3.38 6.51 -2.89
C ARG A 111 2.16 6.35 -3.80
N VAL A 112 1.35 5.36 -3.45
CA VAL A 112 0.07 5.06 -4.09
C VAL A 112 -0.99 5.08 -3.00
N ALA A 113 -2.09 5.78 -3.23
CA ALA A 113 -3.29 5.69 -2.40
C ALA A 113 -4.41 5.03 -3.20
N LEU A 114 -4.89 3.91 -2.67
CA LEU A 114 -5.97 3.10 -3.25
C LEU A 114 -7.27 3.48 -2.55
N GLY A 115 -8.21 4.07 -3.28
CA GLY A 115 -9.45 4.63 -2.74
C GLY A 115 -10.64 3.67 -2.87
N PHE A 116 -11.25 3.34 -1.73
CA PHE A 116 -12.38 2.44 -1.64
C PHE A 116 -13.61 3.14 -1.05
N PRO A 117 -14.80 2.98 -1.66
CA PRO A 117 -16.06 3.31 -1.02
C PRO A 117 -16.21 2.56 0.30
N VAL A 118 -16.47 3.25 1.41
CA VAL A 118 -16.74 2.63 2.72
C VAL A 118 -17.89 1.62 2.63
N SER A 119 -18.88 1.86 1.78
CA SER A 119 -20.00 0.93 1.56
C SER A 119 -19.64 -0.33 0.77
N SER A 120 -18.45 -0.39 0.15
CA SER A 120 -18.02 -1.52 -0.67
C SER A 120 -17.11 -2.51 0.07
N ILE A 121 -16.51 -2.09 1.20
CA ILE A 121 -15.51 -2.86 1.93
C ILE A 121 -15.89 -2.96 3.42
N PRO A 122 -15.51 -4.04 4.14
CA PRO A 122 -15.90 -4.27 5.53
C PRO A 122 -15.01 -3.48 6.51
N VAL A 123 -15.07 -2.15 6.44
CA VAL A 123 -14.29 -1.26 7.32
C VAL A 123 -15.14 -0.64 8.43
N VAL A 124 -14.50 -0.41 9.57
CA VAL A 124 -15.06 0.36 10.69
C VAL A 124 -14.14 1.53 11.05
N PRO A 125 -14.67 2.64 11.58
CA PRO A 125 -13.82 3.69 12.14
C PRO A 125 -12.92 3.13 13.24
N TRP A 126 -11.66 3.54 13.27
CA TRP A 126 -10.68 3.04 14.24
C TRP A 126 -11.17 3.21 15.68
N GLN A 127 -11.81 4.33 16.02
CA GLN A 127 -12.34 4.58 17.37
C GLN A 127 -13.46 3.63 17.80
N GLN A 128 -14.07 2.92 16.86
CA GLN A 128 -15.13 1.92 17.12
C GLN A 128 -14.57 0.50 17.21
N HIS A 129 -13.32 0.29 16.81
CA HIS A 129 -12.67 -1.02 16.91
C HIS A 129 -12.15 -1.27 18.33
N LEU A 130 -12.25 -2.50 18.82
CA LEU A 130 -11.88 -2.88 20.20
C LEU A 130 -10.41 -2.55 20.54
N GLY A 131 -9.53 -2.65 19.52
CA GLY A 131 -8.12 -2.29 19.62
C GLY A 131 -7.86 -0.82 19.99
N TYR A 132 -8.79 0.11 19.74
CA TYR A 132 -8.58 1.54 20.01
C TYR A 132 -8.27 1.84 21.48
N SER A 133 -8.94 1.11 22.37
CA SER A 133 -8.84 1.31 23.81
C SER A 133 -7.83 0.41 24.52
N THR A 134 -7.12 -0.48 23.81
CA THR A 134 -6.08 -1.32 24.43
C THR A 134 -4.86 -0.48 24.83
N ALA A 135 -3.91 -1.06 25.58
CA ALA A 135 -2.68 -0.35 25.92
C ALA A 135 -1.88 -0.02 24.65
N GLU A 136 -1.66 -1.01 23.79
CA GLU A 136 -0.96 -0.83 22.53
C GLU A 136 -1.69 0.14 21.58
N GLY A 137 -3.02 0.11 21.56
CA GLY A 137 -3.84 1.03 20.78
C GLY A 137 -3.75 2.48 21.27
N ARG A 138 -3.71 2.70 22.58
CA ARG A 138 -3.51 4.05 23.15
C ARG A 138 -2.12 4.60 22.81
N ASP A 139 -1.08 3.79 22.97
CA ASP A 139 0.30 4.18 22.62
C ASP A 139 0.42 4.52 21.12
N LEU A 140 -0.23 3.73 20.26
CA LEU A 140 -0.32 4.01 18.83
C LEU A 140 -1.01 5.35 18.57
N ASN A 141 -2.15 5.60 19.22
CA ASN A 141 -2.91 6.83 19.07
C ASN A 141 -2.12 8.06 19.53
N GLU A 142 -1.39 7.96 20.64
CA GLU A 142 -0.55 9.04 21.17
C GLU A 142 0.63 9.32 20.24
N SER A 143 1.30 8.28 19.77
CA SER A 143 2.43 8.39 18.83
C SER A 143 2.01 9.01 17.50
N ALA A 144 0.83 8.63 16.98
CA ALA A 144 0.27 9.21 15.77
C ALA A 144 -0.03 10.72 15.94
N ARG A 145 -0.64 11.11 17.06
CA ARG A 145 -0.90 12.52 17.37
C ARG A 145 0.40 13.31 17.55
N ALA A 146 1.41 12.73 18.20
CA ALA A 146 2.73 13.35 18.34
C ALA A 146 3.40 13.58 16.97
N ALA A 147 3.18 12.68 16.00
CA ALA A 147 3.62 12.86 14.61
C ALA A 147 2.78 13.90 13.83
N GLY A 148 1.64 14.34 14.39
CA GLY A 148 0.72 15.30 13.77
C GLY A 148 -0.38 14.67 12.90
N ASP A 149 -0.65 13.37 13.07
CA ASP A 149 -1.81 12.71 12.48
C ASP A 149 -3.04 12.75 13.42
N ASP A 150 -4.22 12.53 12.86
CA ASP A 150 -5.46 12.36 13.63
C ASP A 150 -5.97 10.91 13.52
N PRO A 151 -5.84 10.08 14.59
CA PRO A 151 -6.43 8.75 14.63
C PRO A 151 -7.95 8.71 14.44
N ASN A 152 -8.64 9.86 14.58
CA ASN A 152 -10.06 9.95 14.31
C ASN A 152 -10.41 9.78 12.82
N ASP A 153 -9.46 10.05 11.93
CA ASP A 153 -9.62 9.89 10.48
C ASP A 153 -9.35 8.47 9.98
N TRP A 154 -8.93 7.56 10.87
CA TRP A 154 -8.52 6.21 10.52
C TRP A 154 -9.68 5.22 10.49
N TRP A 155 -9.56 4.25 9.61
CA TRP A 155 -10.50 3.15 9.41
C TRP A 155 -9.73 1.85 9.31
N VAL A 156 -10.34 0.75 9.76
CA VAL A 156 -9.70 -0.57 9.80
C VAL A 156 -10.63 -1.64 9.27
N ALA A 157 -10.06 -2.67 8.64
CA ALA A 157 -10.74 -3.94 8.33
C ALA A 157 -9.98 -5.09 8.97
N GLU A 158 -10.70 -6.04 9.55
CA GLU A 158 -10.13 -7.29 10.14
C GLU A 158 -9.96 -8.40 9.09
N ALA A 159 -10.42 -8.16 7.85
CA ALA A 159 -10.37 -9.12 6.75
C ALA A 159 -9.66 -8.53 5.53
N PRO A 160 -9.10 -9.38 4.64
CA PRO A 160 -8.52 -8.92 3.39
C PRO A 160 -9.52 -8.16 2.51
N VAL A 161 -9.04 -7.13 1.81
CA VAL A 161 -9.88 -6.27 0.97
C VAL A 161 -9.61 -6.52 -0.51
N ASP A 162 -10.67 -6.80 -1.28
CA ASP A 162 -10.58 -7.05 -2.72
C ASP A 162 -10.20 -5.78 -3.49
N LEU A 163 -9.09 -5.83 -4.24
CA LEU A 163 -8.61 -4.70 -5.04
C LEU A 163 -9.55 -4.29 -6.17
N LEU A 164 -10.38 -5.21 -6.68
CA LEU A 164 -11.37 -4.89 -7.71
C LEU A 164 -12.49 -3.96 -7.20
N GLN A 165 -12.66 -3.85 -5.88
CA GLN A 165 -13.62 -2.92 -5.26
C GLN A 165 -13.09 -1.47 -5.19
N MET A 166 -11.85 -1.23 -5.60
CA MET A 166 -11.28 0.11 -5.68
C MET A 166 -12.06 1.00 -6.64
N SER A 167 -12.33 2.24 -6.22
CA SER A 167 -13.01 3.27 -7.02
C SER A 167 -12.06 4.33 -7.57
N GLU A 168 -10.90 4.54 -6.92
CA GLU A 168 -9.94 5.58 -7.28
C GLU A 168 -8.52 5.12 -7.03
N ILE A 169 -7.57 5.60 -7.83
CA ILE A 169 -6.14 5.44 -7.56
C ILE A 169 -5.42 6.77 -7.70
N TRP A 170 -4.58 7.06 -6.71
CA TRP A 170 -3.81 8.28 -6.61
C TRP A 170 -2.34 7.93 -6.54
N ILE A 171 -1.53 8.59 -7.35
CA ILE A 171 -0.14 8.22 -7.59
C ILE A 171 0.76 9.45 -7.56
N SER A 172 1.96 9.31 -7.00
CA SER A 172 2.95 10.38 -7.17
C SER A 172 3.55 10.31 -8.57
N PRO A 173 3.53 11.41 -9.36
CA PRO A 173 4.18 11.45 -10.66
C PRO A 173 5.70 11.66 -10.55
N SER A 174 6.21 12.08 -9.38
CA SER A 174 7.62 12.39 -9.19
C SER A 174 8.10 11.91 -7.82
N ILE A 175 9.31 11.40 -7.79
CA ILE A 175 10.02 11.00 -6.57
C ILE A 175 10.37 12.23 -5.74
N ALA A 176 10.70 13.36 -6.39
CA ALA A 176 11.10 14.60 -5.71
C ALA A 176 9.91 15.42 -5.20
N ASN A 177 8.70 15.19 -5.73
CA ASN A 177 7.47 15.88 -5.31
C ASN A 177 6.34 14.85 -5.10
N PRO A 178 6.19 14.30 -3.87
CA PRO A 178 5.30 13.17 -3.57
C PRO A 178 3.80 13.52 -3.60
N LYS A 179 3.42 14.65 -4.22
CA LYS A 179 2.03 15.07 -4.31
C LYS A 179 1.27 14.10 -5.21
N LEU A 180 0.36 13.34 -4.61
CA LEU A 180 -0.46 12.38 -5.34
C LEU A 180 -1.41 13.08 -6.32
N LYS A 181 -1.54 12.49 -7.50
CA LYS A 181 -2.52 12.85 -8.52
C LYS A 181 -3.38 11.64 -8.85
N ARG A 182 -4.68 11.85 -9.05
CA ARG A 182 -5.61 10.82 -9.48
C ARG A 182 -5.23 10.34 -10.89
N SER A 183 -5.34 9.04 -11.14
CA SER A 183 -5.10 8.43 -12.45
C SER A 183 -6.16 7.39 -12.79
N ASP A 184 -7.26 7.82 -13.41
CA ASP A 184 -8.32 6.91 -13.87
C ASP A 184 -7.83 5.89 -14.94
N PRO A 185 -6.93 6.25 -15.88
CA PRO A 185 -6.36 5.25 -16.79
C PRO A 185 -5.62 4.14 -16.06
N TYR A 186 -4.86 4.50 -15.02
CA TYR A 186 -4.12 3.51 -14.24
C TYR A 186 -5.05 2.61 -13.40
N LEU A 187 -6.19 3.13 -12.93
CA LEU A 187 -7.22 2.32 -12.27
C LEU A 187 -7.73 1.20 -13.20
N LEU A 188 -7.94 1.49 -14.48
CA LEU A 188 -8.38 0.49 -15.47
C LEU A 188 -7.30 -0.57 -15.70
N ASP A 189 -6.05 -0.15 -15.85
CA ASP A 189 -4.93 -1.07 -16.05
C ASP A 189 -4.74 -1.99 -14.84
N VAL A 190 -4.87 -1.45 -13.63
CA VAL A 190 -4.83 -2.22 -12.39
C VAL A 190 -5.94 -3.27 -12.33
N ARG A 191 -7.17 -2.92 -12.69
CA ARG A 191 -8.28 -3.88 -12.72
C ARG A 191 -7.97 -5.03 -13.68
N ARG A 192 -7.44 -4.72 -14.87
CA ARG A 192 -7.01 -5.74 -15.85
C ARG A 192 -5.88 -6.62 -15.31
N MET A 193 -4.90 -6.02 -14.66
CA MET A 193 -3.78 -6.70 -13.99
C MET A 193 -4.28 -7.71 -12.95
N VAL A 194 -5.13 -7.27 -12.02
CA VAL A 194 -5.70 -8.12 -10.97
C VAL A 194 -6.55 -9.25 -11.58
N THR A 195 -7.41 -8.93 -12.55
CA THR A 195 -8.21 -9.96 -13.24
C THR A 195 -7.32 -10.99 -13.92
N LEU A 196 -6.27 -10.56 -14.63
CA LEU A 196 -5.32 -11.45 -15.27
C LEU A 196 -4.69 -12.41 -14.26
N CYS A 197 -4.12 -11.90 -13.16
CA CYS A 197 -3.48 -12.72 -12.13
C CYS A 197 -4.45 -13.74 -11.50
N ARG A 198 -5.74 -13.40 -11.36
CA ARG A 198 -6.77 -14.34 -10.90
C ARG A 198 -7.11 -15.42 -11.92
N THR A 199 -7.15 -15.06 -13.21
CA THR A 199 -7.56 -15.98 -14.30
C THR A 199 -6.43 -16.87 -14.80
N VAL A 200 -5.18 -16.41 -14.70
CA VAL A 200 -3.99 -17.12 -15.17
C VAL A 200 -3.02 -17.26 -13.97
N PRO A 201 -3.18 -18.31 -13.15
CA PRO A 201 -2.32 -18.55 -12.00
C PRO A 201 -0.84 -18.56 -12.37
N GLY A 202 -0.01 -17.97 -11.50
CA GLY A 202 1.43 -17.85 -11.74
C GLY A 202 1.82 -16.73 -12.70
N SER A 203 0.87 -15.92 -13.19
CA SER A 203 1.18 -14.69 -13.93
C SER A 203 1.94 -13.70 -13.05
N PHE A 204 3.01 -13.15 -13.61
CA PHE A 204 3.85 -12.19 -12.92
C PHE A 204 3.72 -10.81 -13.57
N ILE A 205 3.48 -9.79 -12.74
CA ILE A 205 3.48 -8.39 -13.17
C ILE A 205 4.79 -7.76 -12.68
N PRO A 206 5.68 -7.35 -13.60
CA PRO A 206 6.95 -6.77 -13.22
C PRO A 206 6.76 -5.39 -12.59
N PRO A 207 7.60 -5.03 -11.60
CA PRO A 207 7.59 -3.69 -11.06
C PRO A 207 7.81 -2.62 -12.11
N SER A 208 7.20 -1.44 -11.92
CA SER A 208 7.22 -0.37 -12.93
C SER A 208 8.61 0.19 -13.26
N TRP A 209 9.60 -0.04 -12.38
CA TRP A 209 11.00 0.33 -12.61
C TRP A 209 11.80 -0.72 -13.40
N MET A 210 11.22 -1.91 -13.64
CA MET A 210 11.88 -3.00 -14.35
C MET A 210 11.73 -2.83 -15.87
N THR A 211 12.84 -2.88 -16.60
CA THR A 211 12.84 -2.80 -18.06
C THR A 211 12.19 -4.03 -18.71
N GLU A 212 11.72 -3.89 -19.96
CA GLU A 212 11.15 -5.00 -20.74
C GLU A 212 12.08 -6.20 -20.84
N ALA A 213 13.37 -5.96 -21.11
CA ALA A 213 14.38 -7.01 -21.18
C ALA A 213 14.58 -7.73 -19.84
N GLN A 214 14.52 -7.03 -18.71
CA GLN A 214 14.63 -7.64 -17.38
C GLN A 214 13.38 -8.47 -17.04
N ALA A 215 12.19 -7.93 -17.33
CA ALA A 215 10.93 -8.61 -17.11
C ALA A 215 10.83 -9.91 -17.94
N ALA A 216 11.23 -9.87 -19.22
CA ALA A 216 11.25 -11.06 -20.08
C ALA A 216 12.20 -12.15 -19.56
N ARG A 217 13.42 -11.76 -19.12
CA ARG A 217 14.38 -12.72 -18.53
C ARG A 217 13.85 -13.36 -17.25
N LEU A 218 13.14 -12.61 -16.42
CA LEU A 218 12.47 -13.16 -15.24
C LEU A 218 11.42 -14.20 -15.63
N GLY A 219 10.54 -13.88 -16.58
CA GLY A 219 9.49 -14.80 -17.01
C GLY A 219 10.05 -16.14 -17.50
N ALA A 220 11.12 -16.08 -18.29
CA ALA A 220 11.82 -17.27 -18.77
C ALA A 220 12.42 -18.11 -17.62
N ARG A 221 12.96 -17.47 -16.57
CA ARG A 221 13.54 -18.18 -15.41
C ARG A 221 12.50 -18.76 -14.46
N ALA A 222 11.39 -18.05 -14.26
CA ALA A 222 10.34 -18.46 -13.34
C ALA A 222 9.35 -19.48 -13.94
N GLY A 223 9.41 -19.71 -15.26
CA GLY A 223 8.41 -20.52 -15.96
C GLY A 223 7.02 -19.88 -15.96
N SER A 224 6.96 -18.56 -15.76
CA SER A 224 5.74 -17.79 -15.55
C SER A 224 5.46 -16.86 -16.72
N PRO A 225 4.20 -16.72 -17.17
CA PRO A 225 3.80 -15.69 -18.11
C PRO A 225 4.06 -14.30 -17.50
N VAL A 226 4.91 -13.51 -18.16
CA VAL A 226 5.15 -12.11 -17.78
C VAL A 226 4.33 -11.21 -18.68
N VAL A 227 3.52 -10.35 -18.06
CA VAL A 227 2.69 -9.39 -18.79
C VAL A 227 3.10 -7.98 -18.42
N GLN A 228 3.54 -7.22 -19.43
CA GLN A 228 3.82 -5.81 -19.28
C GLN A 228 2.63 -4.97 -19.67
N PHE A 229 2.16 -4.17 -18.72
CA PHE A 229 1.14 -3.16 -18.97
C PHE A 229 1.80 -1.83 -19.28
N ARG A 230 1.40 -1.22 -20.40
CA ARG A 230 1.97 0.05 -20.88
C ARG A 230 1.70 1.26 -19.97
N GLY A 231 0.83 1.14 -18.96
CA GLY A 231 0.47 2.20 -18.02
C GLY A 231 1.34 2.30 -16.76
N GLY A 232 2.57 1.77 -16.81
CA GLY A 232 3.50 1.79 -15.67
C GLY A 232 3.64 3.16 -15.02
N LEU A 233 3.68 3.16 -13.68
CA LEU A 233 3.97 4.32 -12.88
C LEU A 233 5.36 4.85 -13.20
N VAL A 234 5.36 5.99 -13.91
CA VAL A 234 6.48 6.84 -14.33
C VAL A 234 7.09 6.45 -15.69
N ARG A 235 6.89 7.33 -16.68
CA ARG A 235 7.86 7.58 -17.75
C ARG A 235 8.51 8.93 -17.44
N ASP A 236 9.84 8.90 -17.47
CA ASP A 236 10.83 9.97 -17.38
C ASP A 236 11.02 10.66 -16.02
#